data_AF-A0A2D3RE09-F1
#
_entry.id   AF-A0A2D3RE09-F1
#
_cell.length_a   1.000
_cell.length_b   1.000
_cell.length_c   1.000
_cell.angle_alpha   90.00
_cell.angle_beta   90.00
_cell.angle_gamma   90.00
#
_symmetry.space_group_name_H-M   'P 1'
#
loop_
_entity.id
_entity.type
_entity.pdbx_description
1 polymer ?
#
loop_
_entity_poly.entity_id
_entity_poly.type
_entity_poly.pdbx_seq_one_letter_code
_entity_poly.pdbx_strand_id
1 'polypeptide(L)'
;MILLDSLGKRWTLRIMWELRNGPFTFRALQESCDMLSPTTLNARLGDLKALGIIEHQSAGYQLSAKGLELAKVMTSLTDWANKEISPRAKS
;
A
#
# COMPACT_ATOMS: atom_id res chain seq x y z
N MET A 1 16.70 7.34 -1.97
CA MET A 1 16.30 7.01 -0.57
C MET A 1 15.32 5.86 -0.68
N ILE A 2 15.74 4.62 -0.37
CA ILE A 2 15.13 3.37 -0.87
C ILE A 2 13.62 3.23 -0.59
N LEU A 3 13.13 3.79 0.53
CA LEU A 3 11.71 3.76 0.87
C LEU A 3 10.85 4.50 -0.15
N LEU A 4 11.12 5.79 -0.41
CA LEU A 4 10.31 6.58 -1.35
C LEU A 4 10.41 6.04 -2.77
N ASP A 5 11.59 5.55 -3.16
CA ASP A 5 11.81 4.92 -4.47
C ASP A 5 10.92 3.66 -4.63
N SER A 6 10.67 2.92 -3.53
CA SER A 6 9.79 1.74 -3.53
C SER A 6 8.31 2.11 -3.45
N LEU A 7 7.96 3.11 -2.63
CA LEU A 7 6.59 3.62 -2.49
C LEU A 7 6.10 4.31 -3.77
N GLY A 8 6.99 4.97 -4.51
CA GLY A 8 6.67 5.62 -5.78
C GLY A 8 6.41 4.66 -6.94
N LYS A 9 6.72 3.36 -6.79
CA LYS A 9 6.41 2.37 -7.82
C LYS A 9 4.89 2.22 -7.96
N ARG A 10 4.42 2.13 -9.20
CA ARG A 10 2.99 1.91 -9.51
C ARG A 10 2.48 0.70 -8.70
N TRP A 11 1.30 0.87 -8.12
CA TRP A 11 0.59 -0.09 -7.25
C TRP A 11 1.07 -0.25 -5.81
N THR A 12 2.29 0.19 -5.43
CA THR A 12 2.78 0.00 -4.05
C THR A 12 1.86 0.67 -3.03
N LEU A 13 1.54 1.94 -3.23
CA LEU A 13 0.65 2.69 -2.32
C LEU A 13 -0.78 2.14 -2.31
N ARG A 14 -1.29 1.66 -3.45
CA ARG A 14 -2.61 1.04 -3.53
C ARG A 14 -2.65 -0.25 -2.71
N ILE A 15 -1.66 -1.13 -2.86
CA ILE A 15 -1.54 -2.36 -2.07
C ILE A 15 -1.47 -2.04 -0.58
N MET A 16 -0.62 -1.09 -0.18
CA MET A 16 -0.55 -0.65 1.22
C MET A 16 -1.87 -0.05 1.72
N TRP A 17 -2.61 0.65 0.85
CA TRP A 17 -3.92 1.20 1.20
C TRP A 17 -4.94 0.11 1.49
N GLU A 18 -5.01 -0.93 0.67
CA GLU A 18 -5.93 -2.05 0.90
C GLU A 18 -5.58 -2.83 2.16
N LEU A 19 -4.29 -3.10 2.40
CA LEU A 19 -3.81 -3.82 3.59
C LEU A 19 -4.01 -3.06 4.91
N ARG A 20 -4.37 -1.77 4.89
CA ARG A 20 -4.82 -1.07 6.11
C ARG A 20 -6.13 -1.63 6.66
N ASN A 21 -6.96 -2.23 5.81
CA ASN A 21 -8.28 -2.74 6.19
C ASN A 21 -8.22 -4.13 6.86
N GLY A 22 -7.03 -4.74 6.92
CA GLY A 22 -6.82 -6.06 7.52
C GLY A 22 -6.03 -7.00 6.62
N PRO A 23 -5.96 -8.29 6.98
CA PRO A 23 -5.27 -9.29 6.19
C PRO A 23 -6.02 -9.64 4.90
N PHE A 24 -5.28 -9.84 3.81
CA PHE A 24 -5.81 -10.27 2.52
C PHE A 24 -5.09 -11.52 2.02
N THR A 25 -5.85 -12.46 1.45
CA THR A 25 -5.25 -13.49 0.59
C THR A 25 -4.67 -12.84 -0.68
N PHE A 26 -3.73 -13.51 -1.35
CA PHE A 26 -3.18 -12.99 -2.61
C PHE A 26 -4.27 -12.65 -3.63
N ARG A 27 -5.27 -13.54 -3.76
CA ARG A 27 -6.38 -13.37 -4.70
C ARG A 27 -7.28 -12.19 -4.34
N ALA A 28 -7.69 -12.08 -3.07
CA ALA A 28 -8.51 -10.97 -2.61
C ALA A 28 -7.78 -9.63 -2.80
N LEU A 29 -6.47 -9.60 -2.54
CA LEU A 29 -5.65 -8.41 -2.75
C LEU A 29 -5.56 -8.04 -4.24
N GLN A 30 -5.42 -9.03 -5.12
CA GLN A 30 -5.44 -8.82 -6.57
C GLN A 30 -6.76 -8.22 -7.04
N GLU A 31 -7.89 -8.74 -6.55
CA GLU A 31 -9.24 -8.26 -6.85
C GLU A 31 -9.46 -6.82 -6.36
N SER A 32 -8.97 -6.47 -5.17
CA SER A 32 -9.03 -5.09 -4.63
C SER A 32 -8.16 -4.07 -5.38
N CYS A 33 -7.18 -4.55 -6.15
CA CYS A 33 -6.23 -3.77 -6.94
C CYS A 33 -6.54 -3.82 -8.44
N ASP A 34 -7.83 -3.79 -8.81
CA ASP A 34 -8.30 -3.78 -10.20
C ASP A 34 -7.72 -4.91 -11.07
N MET A 35 -7.67 -6.12 -10.51
CA MET A 35 -7.11 -7.31 -11.18
C MET A 35 -5.65 -7.12 -11.63
N LEU A 36 -4.85 -6.49 -10.77
CA LEU A 36 -3.41 -6.33 -10.97
C LEU A 36 -2.75 -7.65 -11.41
N SER A 37 -1.83 -7.61 -12.39
CA SER A 37 -1.19 -8.83 -12.86
C SER A 37 -0.45 -9.56 -11.72
N PRO A 38 -0.54 -10.90 -11.62
CA PRO A 38 0.08 -11.67 -10.55
C PRO A 38 1.58 -11.39 -10.39
N THR A 39 2.29 -11.23 -11.51
CA THR A 39 3.72 -10.89 -11.53
C THR A 39 4.01 -9.54 -10.89
N THR A 40 3.20 -8.52 -11.19
CA THR A 40 3.37 -7.19 -10.59
C THR A 40 3.03 -7.23 -9.11
N LEU A 41 1.93 -7.88 -8.73
CA LEU A 41 1.53 -8.02 -7.33
C LEU A 41 2.62 -8.73 -6.52
N ASN A 42 3.14 -9.86 -7.02
CA ASN A 42 4.20 -10.61 -6.34
C ASN A 42 5.49 -9.79 -6.19
N ALA A 43 5.91 -9.06 -7.23
CA ALA A 43 7.07 -8.17 -7.15
C ALA A 43 6.90 -7.08 -6.08
N ARG A 44 5.71 -6.47 -6.00
CA ARG A 44 5.41 -5.43 -5.00
C ARG A 44 5.33 -5.99 -3.58
N LEU A 45 4.73 -7.16 -3.39
CA LEU A 45 4.70 -7.84 -2.11
C LEU A 45 6.11 -8.23 -1.66
N GLY A 46 6.97 -8.68 -2.59
CA GLY A 46 8.38 -8.94 -2.33
C GLY A 46 9.14 -7.71 -1.86
N ASP A 47 9.02 -6.59 -2.58
CA ASP A 47 9.62 -5.31 -2.20
C ASP A 47 9.17 -4.87 -0.79
N LEU A 48 7.87 -4.92 -0.51
CA LEU A 48 7.30 -4.52 0.78
C LEU A 48 7.70 -5.45 1.93
N LYS A 49 7.81 -6.76 1.67
CA LYS A 49 8.33 -7.75 2.64
C LYS A 49 9.80 -7.49 2.95
N ALA A 50 10.63 -7.23 1.93
CA ALA A 50 12.05 -6.94 2.11
C ALA A 50 12.28 -5.67 2.96
N LEU A 51 11.38 -4.69 2.88
CA LEU A 51 11.39 -3.49 3.71
C LEU A 51 10.82 -3.69 5.12
N GLY A 52 10.25 -4.87 5.41
CA GLY A 52 9.55 -5.17 6.65
C GLY A 52 8.25 -4.40 6.84
N ILE A 53 7.64 -3.90 5.76
CA ILE A 53 6.39 -3.12 5.79
C ILE A 53 5.18 -4.06 5.85
N ILE A 54 5.27 -5.21 5.19
CA ILE A 54 4.24 -6.24 5.23
C ILE A 54 4.81 -7.56 5.73
N GLU A 55 3.92 -8.41 6.18
CA GLU A 55 4.19 -9.78 6.58
C GLU A 55 3.09 -10.70 6.02
N HIS A 56 3.33 -12.00 6.07
CA HIS A 56 2.36 -13.00 5.65
C HIS A 56 2.15 -14.00 6.78
N GLN A 57 0.94 -14.03 7.32
CA GLN A 57 0.53 -14.94 8.40
C GLN A 57 -0.53 -15.92 7.90
N SER A 58 -1.15 -16.69 8.80
CA SER A 58 -2.19 -17.67 8.47
C SER A 58 -3.40 -17.06 7.75
N ALA A 59 -3.77 -15.81 8.10
CA ALA A 59 -4.88 -15.09 7.46
C ALA A 59 -4.51 -14.42 6.11
N GLY A 60 -3.23 -14.45 5.71
CA GLY A 60 -2.74 -13.84 4.47
C GLY A 60 -1.74 -12.71 4.69
N TYR A 61 -1.64 -11.82 3.70
CA TYR A 61 -0.78 -10.64 3.71
C TYR A 61 -1.39 -9.54 4.56
N GLN A 62 -0.60 -8.90 5.41
CA GLN A 62 -1.03 -7.77 6.23
C GLN A 62 0.12 -6.79 6.47
N LEU A 63 -0.22 -5.57 6.88
CA LEU A 63 0.79 -4.62 7.37
C LEU A 63 1.45 -5.18 8.65
N SER A 64 2.77 -5.08 8.73
CA SER A 64 3.50 -5.30 9.98
C SER A 64 3.27 -4.14 10.95
N ALA A 65 3.77 -4.23 12.18
CA ALA A 65 3.76 -3.10 13.12
C ALA A 65 4.39 -1.83 12.50
N LYS A 66 5.55 -1.98 11.84
CA LYS A 66 6.22 -0.90 11.09
C LYS A 66 5.39 -0.40 9.92
N GLY A 67 4.71 -1.31 9.21
CA GLY A 67 3.79 -0.94 8.12
C GLY A 67 2.60 -0.10 8.60
N LEU A 68 2.04 -0.43 9.76
CA LEU A 68 0.96 0.33 10.38
C LEU A 68 1.40 1.73 10.80
N GLU A 69 2.60 1.88 11.36
CA GLU A 69 3.19 3.18 11.66
C GLU A 69 3.38 4.04 10.40
N LEU A 70 3.96 3.46 9.35
CA LEU A 70 4.12 4.14 8.06
C LEU A 70 2.77 4.53 7.46
N ALA A 71 1.76 3.67 7.56
CA ALA A 71 0.43 3.95 7.06
C ALA A 71 -0.21 5.18 7.74
N LYS A 72 0.03 5.39 9.05
CA LYS A 72 -0.41 6.61 9.77
C LYS A 72 0.25 7.88 9.25
N VAL A 73 1.56 7.82 8.97
CA VAL A 73 2.31 8.94 8.37
C VAL A 73 1.74 9.29 7.00
N MET A 74 1.46 8.28 6.17
CA MET A 74 0.87 8.46 4.84
C MET A 74 -0.56 9.03 4.91
N THR A 75 -1.37 8.63 5.90
CA THR A 75 -2.69 9.22 6.13
C THR A 75 -2.57 10.70 6.48
N SER A 76 -1.66 11.06 7.39
CA SER A 76 -1.43 12.47 7.76
C SER A 76 -1.00 13.33 6.57
N LEU A 77 -0.15 12.78 5.68
CA LEU A 77 0.23 13.45 4.44
C LEU A 77 -0.95 13.64 3.49
N THR A 78 -1.85 12.65 3.42
CA THR A 78 -3.06 12.70 2.59
C THR A 78 -4.05 13.74 3.13
N ASP A 79 -4.22 13.81 4.45
CA ASP A 79 -5.08 14.80 5.12
C ASP A 79 -4.57 16.22 4.87
N TRP A 80 -3.26 16.43 5.01
CA TRP A 80 -2.62 17.70 4.66
C TRP A 80 -2.84 18.06 3.19
N ALA A 81 -2.64 17.10 2.28
CA ALA A 81 -2.85 17.34 0.85
C ALA A 81 -4.31 17.69 0.55
N ASN A 82 -5.29 17.01 1.15
CA ASN A 82 -6.71 17.33 0.97
C ASN A 82 -7.07 18.73 1.51
N LYS A 83 -6.40 19.18 2.57
CA LYS A 83 -6.61 20.49 3.18
C LYS A 83 -6.00 21.62 2.36
N GLU A 84 -4.75 21.47 1.93
CA GLU A 84 -3.97 22.55 1.32
C GLU A 84 -4.02 22.52 -0.22
N ILE A 85 -4.25 21.34 -0.81
CA ILE A 85 -4.34 21.13 -2.25
C ILE A 85 -5.81 20.86 -2.58
N SER A 86 -6.59 21.93 -2.78
CA SER A 86 -7.93 21.79 -3.34
C SER A 86 -7.85 21.04 -4.68
N PRO A 87 -8.62 19.96 -4.88
CA PRO A 87 -8.75 19.40 -6.21
C PRO A 87 -9.32 20.52 -7.07
N ARG A 88 -8.52 21.00 -8.04
CA ARG A 88 -8.96 21.99 -9.02
C ARG A 88 -10.33 21.51 -9.50
N ALA A 89 -11.38 22.26 -9.18
CA ALA A 89 -12.74 21.91 -9.57
C ALA A 89 -12.69 21.61 -11.08
N LYS A 90 -13.08 20.39 -11.47
CA LYS A 90 -13.28 20.09 -12.87
C LYS A 90 -14.43 20.99 -13.32
N SER A 91 -14.07 22.09 -13.97
CA SER A 91 -14.97 22.94 -14.75
C SER A 91 -15.53 22.15 -15.93
#